data_AF-A0A6A9JZZ5-F1
#
_entry.id   AF-A0A6A9JZZ5-F1
#
_cell.length_a   1.000
_cell.length_b   1.000
_cell.length_c   1.000
_cell.angle_alpha   90.00
_cell.angle_beta   90.00
_cell.angle_gamma   90.00
#
_symmetry.space_group_name_H-M   'P 1'
#
loop_
_entity.id
_entity.type
_entity.pdbx_description
1 polymer ?
#
loop_
_entity_poly.entity_id
_entity_poly.type
_entity_poly.pdbx_seq_one_letter_code
_entity_poly.pdbx_strand_id
1 'polypeptide(L)'
;QEIHLSSGLKVVLEAGAELTLKGGGSFLKLDAGGVTLSGANVRVNSGGSPGSGSGAAPLLPVPPLGADAAKAGQVLDNPARSRPERKGPEQLIVDVWGDPAQGSQVVLLPPETEA
;
A
#
# COMPACT_ATOMS: atom_id res chain seq x y z
N GLN A 1 -17.61 4.19 25.96
CA GLN A 1 -17.23 4.28 24.54
C GLN A 1 -18.17 5.28 23.90
N GLU A 2 -17.67 6.23 23.10
CA GLU A 2 -18.45 7.37 22.59
C GLU A 2 -18.32 7.45 21.07
N ILE A 3 -19.37 7.95 20.40
CA ILE A 3 -19.35 8.30 18.97
C ILE A 3 -19.67 9.79 18.87
N HIS A 4 -18.75 10.53 18.24
CA HIS A 4 -18.89 11.97 18.01
C HIS A 4 -19.24 12.22 16.55
N LEU A 5 -20.48 12.64 16.28
CA LEU A 5 -20.93 13.01 14.94
C LEU A 5 -20.97 14.54 14.82
N SER A 6 -20.02 15.10 14.08
CA SER A 6 -19.92 16.55 13.84
C SER A 6 -19.71 16.83 12.35
N SER A 7 -20.55 17.69 11.78
CA SER A 7 -20.37 18.26 10.45
C SER A 7 -20.40 19.77 10.64
N GLY A 8 -19.30 20.47 10.35
CA GLY A 8 -19.15 21.89 10.66
C GLY A 8 -20.27 22.80 10.13
N LEU A 9 -21.03 22.35 9.12
CA LEU A 9 -22.16 23.07 8.55
C LEU A 9 -23.51 22.38 8.78
N LYS A 10 -23.65 21.10 8.37
CA LYS A 10 -24.95 20.40 8.37
C LYS A 10 -24.80 18.90 8.51
N VAL A 11 -25.63 18.30 9.37
CA VAL A 11 -25.86 16.85 9.42
C VAL A 11 -27.27 16.57 8.92
N VAL A 12 -27.44 15.60 8.04
CA VAL A 12 -28.74 15.06 7.61
C VAL A 12 -28.74 13.58 7.92
N LEU A 13 -29.76 13.12 8.65
CA LEU A 13 -29.98 11.72 9.00
C LEU A 13 -31.26 11.26 8.31
N GLU A 14 -31.15 10.32 7.38
CA GLU A 14 -32.29 9.76 6.65
C GLU A 14 -32.48 8.30 7.01
N ALA A 15 -33.73 7.89 7.16
CA ALA A 15 -34.12 6.52 7.40
C ALA A 15 -35.32 6.16 6.52
N GLY A 16 -35.38 4.93 6.03
CA GLY A 16 -36.43 4.49 5.11
C GLY A 16 -37.77 4.27 5.81
N ALA A 17 -37.80 3.46 6.87
CA ALA A 17 -39.02 3.10 7.58
C ALA A 17 -39.15 3.84 8.92
N GLU A 18 -38.06 3.92 9.68
CA GLU A 18 -38.07 4.45 11.04
C GLU A 18 -36.69 4.97 11.45
N LEU A 19 -36.64 6.10 12.16
CA LEU A 19 -35.48 6.60 12.88
C LEU A 19 -35.79 6.66 14.38
N THR A 20 -35.00 5.97 15.21
CA THR A 20 -35.18 5.94 16.67
C THR A 20 -33.89 6.33 17.41
N LEU A 21 -34.00 7.24 18.38
CA LEU A 21 -32.95 7.59 19.33
C LEU A 21 -33.39 7.17 20.73
N LYS A 22 -32.60 6.35 21.43
CA LYS A 22 -32.95 5.81 22.76
C LYS A 22 -31.81 6.00 23.75
N GLY A 23 -32.15 6.36 24.99
CA GLY A 23 -31.18 6.52 26.08
C GLY A 23 -31.86 6.75 27.42
N GLY A 24 -31.29 6.21 28.51
CA GLY A 24 -31.79 6.43 29.87
C GLY A 24 -33.27 6.07 30.07
N GLY A 25 -33.77 5.04 29.38
CA GLY A 25 -35.18 4.62 29.41
C GLY A 25 -36.15 5.52 28.61
N SER A 26 -35.65 6.59 27.99
CA SER A 26 -36.42 7.50 27.12
C SER A 26 -36.11 7.23 25.64
N PHE A 27 -37.02 7.64 24.74
CA PHE A 27 -36.79 7.54 23.30
C PHE A 27 -37.51 8.64 22.49
N LEU A 28 -36.95 8.92 21.32
CA LEU A 28 -37.54 9.67 20.21
C LEU A 28 -37.64 8.74 19.00
N LYS A 29 -38.79 8.73 18.33
CA LYS A 29 -39.06 7.89 17.15
C LYS A 29 -39.72 8.71 16.04
N LEU A 30 -39.26 8.50 14.81
CA LEU A 30 -39.83 9.07 13.59
C LEU A 30 -40.20 7.93 12.64
N ASP A 31 -41.47 7.85 12.27
CA ASP A 31 -42.00 6.85 11.34
C ASP A 31 -43.14 7.45 10.49
N ALA A 32 -43.84 6.61 9.71
CA ALA A 32 -44.96 7.03 8.88
C ALA A 32 -46.13 7.68 9.66
N GLY A 33 -46.25 7.40 10.96
CA GLY A 33 -47.22 8.01 11.86
C GLY A 33 -46.78 9.37 12.42
N GLY A 34 -45.55 9.81 12.15
CA GLY A 34 -45.02 11.11 12.57
C GLY A 34 -43.94 10.99 13.65
N VAL A 35 -43.93 11.94 14.59
CA VAL A 35 -42.92 12.06 15.64
C VAL A 35 -43.48 11.62 16.99
N THR A 36 -42.85 10.64 17.63
CA THR A 36 -43.20 10.16 18.96
C THR A 36 -42.04 10.41 19.94
N LEU A 37 -42.33 11.00 21.10
CA LEU A 37 -41.34 11.25 22.16
C LEU A 37 -41.87 10.70 23.49
N SER A 38 -41.06 9.92 24.21
CA SER A 38 -41.44 9.32 25.50
C SER A 38 -40.27 9.31 26.47
N GLY A 39 -40.52 9.74 27.70
CA GLY A 39 -39.53 9.79 28.79
C GLY A 39 -40.13 10.38 30.06
N ALA A 40 -39.44 10.19 31.20
CA ALA A 40 -39.92 10.66 32.51
C ALA A 40 -40.08 12.18 32.60
N ASN A 41 -39.28 12.94 31.84
CA ASN A 41 -39.38 14.38 31.75
C ASN A 41 -39.05 14.83 30.32
N VAL A 42 -39.99 15.50 29.66
CA VAL A 42 -39.85 15.99 28.29
C VAL A 42 -39.85 17.52 28.33
N ARG A 43 -38.72 18.13 27.96
CA ARG A 43 -38.55 19.59 27.94
C ARG A 43 -38.55 20.11 26.50
N VAL A 44 -39.49 20.99 26.19
CA VAL A 44 -39.64 21.61 24.87
C VAL A 44 -39.41 23.11 25.02
N ASN A 45 -38.47 23.68 24.27
CA ASN A 45 -38.08 25.10 24.32
C ASN A 45 -37.70 25.59 25.74
N SER A 46 -37.22 24.71 26.62
CA SER A 46 -36.99 25.03 28.04
C SER A 46 -35.52 25.37 28.39
N GLY A 47 -34.68 25.66 27.40
CA GLY A 47 -33.25 25.89 27.59
C GLY A 47 -32.45 24.63 27.97
N GLY A 48 -31.14 24.79 28.16
CA GLY A 48 -30.21 23.72 28.55
C GLY A 48 -28.80 23.89 27.98
N SER A 49 -27.85 23.10 28.47
CA SER A 49 -26.50 22.99 27.91
C SER A 49 -26.32 21.60 27.30
N PRO A 50 -25.67 21.48 26.12
CA PRO A 50 -25.33 20.17 25.58
C PRO A 50 -24.40 19.42 26.54
N GLY A 51 -24.46 18.08 26.50
CA GLY A 51 -23.51 17.26 27.22
C GLY A 51 -22.09 17.45 26.66
N SER A 52 -21.09 17.37 27.53
CA SER A 52 -19.69 17.30 27.13
C SER A 52 -19.32 15.86 26.78
N GLY A 53 -18.60 15.66 25.69
CA GLY A 53 -17.95 14.38 25.40
C GLY A 53 -16.48 14.56 25.08
N SER A 54 -15.75 13.46 25.03
CA SER A 54 -14.28 13.44 24.96
C SER A 54 -13.68 13.86 23.60
N GLY A 55 -14.50 13.86 22.53
CA GLY A 55 -14.07 14.16 21.18
C GLY A 55 -13.24 13.04 20.55
N ALA A 56 -12.98 13.15 19.24
CA ALA A 56 -12.05 12.25 18.57
C ALA A 56 -10.61 12.72 18.78
N ALA A 57 -9.75 11.83 19.26
CA ALA A 57 -8.30 12.08 19.42
C ALA A 57 -7.49 11.02 18.64
N PRO A 58 -7.53 11.03 17.28
CA PRO A 58 -6.76 10.10 16.48
C PRO A 58 -5.25 10.34 16.64
N LEU A 59 -4.47 9.25 16.62
CA LEU A 59 -3.02 9.35 16.53
C LEU A 59 -2.62 10.02 15.21
N LEU A 60 -1.59 10.86 15.26
CA LEU A 60 -1.00 11.44 14.05
C LEU A 60 -0.31 10.35 13.22
N PRO A 61 -0.28 10.49 11.88
CA PRO A 61 0.51 9.61 11.04
C PRO A 61 1.99 9.66 11.44
N VAL A 62 2.66 8.52 11.40
CA VAL A 62 4.12 8.42 11.56
C VAL A 62 4.77 8.69 10.20
N PRO A 63 5.94 9.38 10.15
CA PRO A 63 6.68 9.53 8.90
C PRO A 63 6.94 8.17 8.22
N PRO A 64 6.85 8.08 6.87
CA PRO A 64 7.19 6.87 6.16
C PRO A 64 8.67 6.53 6.33
N LEU A 65 9.00 5.24 6.27
CA LEU A 65 10.39 4.80 6.17
C LEU A 65 11.00 5.27 4.84
N GLY A 66 12.31 5.50 4.82
CA GLY A 66 13.03 5.80 3.58
C GLY A 66 12.93 4.64 2.59
N ALA A 67 12.80 4.97 1.30
CA ALA A 67 13.01 3.99 0.24
C ALA A 67 14.42 3.37 0.40
N ASP A 68 14.52 2.05 0.29
CA ASP A 68 15.76 1.27 0.50
C ASP A 68 16.33 1.14 1.92
N ALA A 69 15.49 1.26 2.96
CA ALA A 69 15.87 0.82 4.31
C ALA A 69 16.00 -0.72 4.47
N ALA A 70 15.78 -1.50 3.40
CA ALA A 70 15.90 -2.95 3.42
C ALA A 70 17.37 -3.37 3.49
N LYS A 71 17.69 -4.31 4.38
CA LYS A 71 19.02 -4.90 4.44
C LYS A 71 19.24 -5.72 3.17
N ALA A 72 20.33 -5.43 2.44
CA ALA A 72 20.71 -6.21 1.27
C ALA A 72 20.85 -7.69 1.63
N GLY A 73 20.40 -8.56 0.72
CA GLY A 73 20.53 -10.02 0.86
C GLY A 73 22.00 -10.45 0.91
N GLN A 74 22.25 -11.66 1.43
CA GLN A 74 23.59 -12.22 1.47
C GLN A 74 24.03 -12.61 0.07
N VAL A 75 25.29 -12.33 -0.26
CA VAL A 75 25.93 -12.84 -1.48
C VAL A 75 26.00 -14.36 -1.35
N LEU A 76 25.43 -15.08 -2.31
CA LEU A 76 25.59 -16.52 -2.40
C LEU A 76 27.05 -16.82 -2.81
N ASP A 77 27.74 -17.64 -2.03
CA ASP A 77 29.06 -18.15 -2.40
C ASP A 77 28.92 -18.99 -3.67
N ASN A 78 29.30 -18.41 -4.81
CA ASN A 78 29.30 -19.10 -6.09
C ASN A 78 30.63 -19.83 -6.28
N PRO A 79 30.66 -21.18 -6.17
CA PRO A 79 31.88 -21.96 -6.36
C PRO A 79 32.42 -21.91 -7.80
N ALA A 80 31.70 -21.32 -8.77
CA ALA A 80 32.23 -21.12 -10.11
C ALA A 80 33.36 -20.08 -10.20
N ARG A 81 33.50 -19.19 -9.19
CA ARG A 81 34.58 -18.16 -9.17
C ARG A 81 35.95 -18.71 -8.74
N SER A 82 36.01 -19.92 -8.19
CA SER A 82 37.25 -20.53 -7.70
C SER A 82 37.86 -21.55 -8.67
N ARG A 83 37.42 -21.60 -9.93
CA ARG A 83 38.04 -22.49 -10.92
C ARG A 83 39.40 -21.91 -11.34
N PRO A 84 40.53 -22.58 -11.07
CA PRO A 84 41.82 -22.13 -11.59
C PRO A 84 41.80 -22.18 -13.12
N GLU A 85 42.36 -21.15 -13.75
CA GLU A 85 42.49 -21.04 -15.20
C GLU A 85 43.14 -22.30 -15.78
N ARG A 86 42.44 -23.00 -16.67
CA ARG A 86 43.04 -24.08 -17.45
C ARG A 86 43.96 -23.45 -18.50
N LYS A 87 45.27 -23.46 -18.26
CA LYS A 87 46.29 -23.26 -19.31
C LYS A 87 46.30 -24.44 -20.29
N GLY A 88 45.31 -24.49 -21.17
CA GLY A 88 45.35 -25.21 -22.44
C GLY A 88 45.20 -24.19 -23.58
N PRO A 89 45.43 -24.55 -24.85
CA PRO A 89 45.18 -23.62 -25.96
C PRO A 89 43.72 -23.17 -25.87
N GLU A 90 43.51 -21.87 -25.68
CA GLU A 90 42.20 -21.26 -25.65
C GLU A 90 41.55 -21.48 -27.02
N GLN A 91 40.67 -22.47 -27.11
CA GLN A 91 39.86 -22.65 -28.31
C GLN A 91 38.70 -21.67 -28.23
N LEU A 92 38.85 -20.54 -28.92
CA LEU A 92 37.78 -19.58 -29.11
C LEU A 92 36.75 -20.19 -30.06
N ILE A 93 35.63 -20.65 -29.52
CA ILE A 93 34.49 -21.07 -30.34
C ILE A 93 33.83 -19.79 -30.84
N VAL A 94 34.11 -19.42 -32.08
CA VAL A 94 33.40 -18.36 -32.80
C VAL A 94 32.28 -18.97 -33.61
N ASP A 95 31.04 -18.60 -33.28
CA ASP A 95 29.88 -18.94 -34.10
C ASP A 95 29.84 -17.95 -35.27
N VAL A 96 30.18 -18.40 -36.48
CA VAL A 96 30.15 -17.56 -37.69
C VAL A 96 28.74 -17.62 -38.25
N TRP A 97 27.92 -16.61 -37.96
CA TRP A 97 26.62 -16.48 -38.62
C TRP A 97 26.82 -16.05 -40.07
N GLY A 98 26.72 -16.99 -41.00
CA GLY A 98 26.87 -16.79 -42.45
C GLY A 98 26.70 -18.09 -43.23
N ASP A 99 26.53 -17.98 -44.54
CA ASP A 99 26.27 -19.12 -45.44
C ASP A 99 27.35 -20.22 -45.28
N PRO A 100 26.96 -21.46 -44.89
CA PRO A 100 27.89 -22.55 -44.62
C PRO A 100 28.69 -23.02 -45.83
N ALA A 101 28.35 -22.60 -47.05
CA ALA A 101 29.08 -22.97 -48.27
C ALA A 101 30.46 -22.27 -48.39
N GLN A 102 30.76 -21.25 -47.58
CA GLN A 102 32.05 -20.53 -47.64
C GLN A 102 32.93 -20.69 -46.39
N GLY A 103 32.51 -21.51 -45.42
CA GLY A 103 33.21 -21.66 -44.14
C GLY A 103 34.32 -22.70 -44.16
N SER A 104 35.41 -22.51 -44.93
CA SER A 104 36.66 -23.27 -44.78
C SER A 104 37.82 -22.63 -45.55
N GLN A 105 38.51 -21.64 -44.95
CA GLN A 105 39.98 -21.60 -44.80
C GLN A 105 40.38 -20.27 -44.13
N VAL A 106 40.55 -20.26 -42.81
CA VAL A 106 41.33 -19.19 -42.18
C VAL A 106 42.78 -19.68 -42.12
N VAL A 107 43.60 -19.20 -43.05
CA VAL A 107 45.06 -19.40 -43.00
C VAL A 107 45.66 -18.19 -42.28
N LEU A 108 46.27 -18.41 -41.13
CA LEU A 108 47.06 -17.38 -40.46
C LEU A 108 48.38 -17.22 -41.22
N LEU A 109 48.51 -16.14 -41.97
CA LEU A 109 49.78 -15.78 -42.61
C LEU A 109 50.74 -15.22 -41.55
N PRO A 110 52.03 -15.58 -41.59
CA PRO A 110 53.03 -14.97 -40.73
C PRO A 110 53.15 -13.47 -41.03
N PRO A 111 53.53 -12.65 -40.04
CA PRO A 111 53.63 -11.21 -40.21
C PRO A 111 54.68 -10.87 -41.28
N GLU A 112 54.30 -10.03 -42.24
CA GLU A 112 55.22 -9.55 -43.27
C GLU A 112 56.34 -8.75 -42.60
N THR A 113 57.58 -9.13 -42.90
CA THR A 113 58.76 -8.43 -42.40
C THR A 113 59.01 -7.26 -43.34
N GLU A 114 58.69 -6.04 -42.89
CA GLU A 114 59.07 -4.82 -43.61
C GLU A 114 60.61 -4.75 -43.71
N ALA A 115 61.12 -4.51 -44.92
CA ALA A 115 62.52 -4.19 -45.22
C ALA A 115 62.67 -2.69 -45.44
#